data_AF-A0A976D031-F1
#
_entry.id   AF-A0A976D031-F1
#
_cell.length_a   1.000
_cell.length_b   1.000
_cell.length_c   1.000
_cell.angle_alpha   90.00
_cell.angle_beta   90.00
_cell.angle_gamma   90.00
#
_symmetry.space_group_name_H-M   'P 1'
#
loop_
_entity.id
_entity.type
_entity.pdbx_description
1 polymer ?
#
loop_
_entity_poly.entity_id
_entity_poly.type
_entity_poly.pdbx_seq_one_letter_code
_entity_poly.pdbx_strand_id
1 'polypeptide(L)'
;MALNKGKVIRAGVDPELDEYRSMATDTKAILQDIQEREAKATGIHSLKISFNNVFGYYLEVTHAHKEKVPPTWIRKQTLTNAERYITPELKNFEEKILGAEEKTLALETRLYQALVEELQPFLQSLQTNAAALAQLDVLACFAELAFKNHYAPAEIHTGDALEIVAGRHPVIEKNLGPDKVYIDNDLFLDRDQQQVIILTGPNMSGKSALLRQTALITLMAHMGSFVPATKARIPLTDKIFTRVGANDNLSGGESTFMVEMNETASILNNLSEKSLVILDEIGRGTATFDGISIAWSMVEFLQQSTEKPKTLFATHYHELNALEDKLSGVRNYHITHQESDNKV
;
A
#
# COMPACT_ATOMS: atom_id res chain seq x y z
N MET A 1 23.86 -0.82 -0.62
CA MET A 1 23.72 0.07 -1.81
C MET A 1 24.49 -0.54 -2.97
N ALA A 2 23.95 -0.50 -4.19
CA ALA A 2 24.43 -1.27 -5.35
C ALA A 2 25.92 -1.07 -5.71
N LEU A 3 26.51 0.08 -5.33
CA LEU A 3 27.93 0.40 -5.53
C LEU A 3 28.90 -0.62 -4.91
N ASN A 4 28.60 -1.16 -3.73
CA ASN A 4 29.49 -2.11 -3.05
C ASN A 4 29.55 -3.49 -3.72
N LYS A 5 28.66 -3.77 -4.69
CA LYS A 5 28.64 -5.02 -5.46
C LYS A 5 29.31 -4.88 -6.84
N GLY A 6 29.74 -3.67 -7.21
CA GLY A 6 30.30 -3.34 -8.52
C GLY A 6 29.33 -3.53 -9.69
N LYS A 7 29.78 -3.23 -10.92
CA LYS A 7 29.02 -3.41 -12.18
C LYS A 7 27.73 -2.56 -12.28
N VAL A 8 27.78 -1.35 -11.73
CA VAL A 8 26.73 -0.32 -11.85
C VAL A 8 26.82 0.39 -13.21
N ILE A 9 28.03 0.68 -13.68
CA ILE A 9 28.26 1.39 -14.95
C ILE A 9 28.33 0.39 -16.11
N ARG A 10 27.57 0.63 -17.17
CA ARG A 10 27.55 -0.20 -18.38
C ARG A 10 28.89 -0.15 -19.13
N ALA A 11 29.30 -1.26 -19.75
CA ALA A 11 30.46 -1.28 -20.64
C ALA A 11 30.30 -0.32 -21.83
N GLY A 12 31.39 0.30 -22.27
CA GLY A 12 31.44 1.31 -23.33
C GLY A 12 31.15 2.74 -22.88
N VAL A 13 30.88 2.96 -21.58
CA VAL A 13 30.67 4.31 -21.02
C VAL A 13 31.99 5.03 -20.73
N ASP A 14 32.98 4.28 -20.23
CA ASP A 14 34.30 4.81 -19.91
C ASP A 14 35.37 3.78 -20.34
N PRO A 15 36.26 4.13 -21.30
CA PRO A 15 37.28 3.22 -21.80
C PRO A 15 38.29 2.75 -20.75
N GLU A 16 38.61 3.59 -19.77
CA GLU A 16 39.56 3.26 -18.70
C GLU A 16 38.94 2.22 -17.73
N LEU A 17 37.65 2.38 -17.41
CA LEU A 17 36.90 1.40 -16.63
C LEU A 17 36.81 0.04 -17.34
N ASP A 18 36.60 0.05 -18.66
CA ASP A 18 36.54 -1.17 -19.46
C ASP A 18 37.91 -1.89 -19.50
N GLU A 19 39.02 -1.15 -19.57
CA GLU A 19 40.37 -1.71 -19.50
C GLU A 19 40.64 -2.37 -18.14
N TYR A 20 40.31 -1.72 -17.02
CA TYR A 20 40.49 -2.35 -15.71
C TYR A 20 39.60 -3.58 -15.53
N ARG A 21 38.39 -3.59 -16.11
CA ARG A 21 37.49 -4.75 -16.09
C ARG A 21 37.97 -5.91 -16.97
N SER A 22 38.61 -5.63 -18.11
CA SER A 22 39.21 -6.68 -18.93
C SER A 22 40.37 -7.35 -18.21
N MET A 23 41.23 -6.57 -17.52
CA MET A 23 42.31 -7.11 -16.68
C MET A 23 41.78 -8.08 -15.61
N ALA A 24 40.65 -7.77 -14.98
CA ALA A 24 40.02 -8.65 -14.00
C ALA A 24 39.42 -9.92 -14.62
N THR A 25 38.94 -9.85 -15.87
CA THR A 25 38.35 -10.99 -16.60
C THR A 25 39.42 -11.96 -17.09
N ASP A 26 40.56 -11.43 -17.55
CA ASP A 26 41.73 -12.19 -17.99
C ASP A 26 42.43 -12.92 -16.84
N THR A 27 42.12 -12.55 -15.58
CA THR A 27 42.69 -13.16 -14.38
C THR A 27 42.58 -14.68 -14.36
N LYS A 28 41.42 -15.22 -14.71
CA LYS A 28 41.18 -16.67 -14.65
C LYS A 28 42.02 -17.44 -15.66
N ALA A 29 42.21 -16.89 -16.86
CA ALA A 29 43.02 -17.50 -17.90
C ALA A 29 44.51 -17.47 -17.53
N ILE A 30 44.98 -16.35 -16.97
CA ILE A 30 46.37 -16.20 -16.53
C ILE A 30 46.69 -17.13 -15.36
N LEU A 31 45.79 -17.24 -14.36
CA LEU A 31 45.98 -18.18 -13.24
C LEU A 31 46.05 -19.63 -13.73
N GLN A 32 45.22 -20.00 -14.72
CA GLN A 32 45.27 -21.34 -15.29
C GLN A 32 46.60 -21.61 -16.00
N ASP A 33 47.12 -20.66 -16.78
CA ASP A 33 48.42 -20.79 -17.45
C ASP A 33 49.57 -20.94 -16.45
N ILE A 34 49.58 -20.12 -15.39
CA ILE A 34 50.56 -20.21 -14.29
C ILE A 34 50.47 -21.59 -13.62
N GLN A 35 49.26 -22.07 -13.33
CA GLN A 35 49.05 -23.39 -12.72
C GLN A 35 49.60 -24.51 -13.60
N GLU A 36 49.30 -24.50 -14.90
CA GLU A 36 49.73 -25.54 -15.84
C GLU A 36 51.25 -25.55 -16.03
N ARG A 37 51.88 -24.38 -16.13
CA ARG A 37 53.33 -24.24 -16.26
C ARG A 37 54.06 -24.71 -15.00
N GLU A 38 53.61 -24.30 -13.82
CA GLU A 38 54.22 -24.71 -12.55
C GLU A 38 53.99 -26.20 -12.27
N ALA A 39 52.83 -26.76 -12.64
CA ALA A 39 52.54 -28.19 -12.54
C ALA A 39 53.47 -29.03 -13.43
N LYS A 40 53.74 -28.57 -14.67
CA LYS A 40 54.68 -29.21 -15.60
C LYS A 40 56.12 -29.11 -15.11
N ALA A 41 56.55 -27.94 -14.62
CA ALA A 41 57.91 -27.71 -14.16
C ALA A 41 58.28 -28.53 -12.91
N THR A 42 57.33 -28.70 -11.98
CA THR A 42 57.55 -29.43 -10.71
C THR A 42 57.17 -30.91 -10.79
N GLY A 43 56.46 -31.33 -11.84
CA GLY A 43 55.89 -32.68 -11.95
C GLY A 43 54.78 -32.95 -10.94
N ILE A 44 54.11 -31.90 -10.45
CA ILE A 44 53.00 -31.96 -9.48
C ILE A 44 51.69 -31.72 -10.23
N HIS A 45 51.08 -32.77 -10.78
CA HIS A 45 49.83 -32.67 -11.55
C HIS A 45 48.61 -32.26 -10.70
N SER A 46 48.69 -32.39 -9.37
CA SER A 46 47.62 -32.05 -8.43
C SER A 46 47.67 -30.59 -7.93
N LEU A 47 48.58 -29.78 -8.47
CA LEU A 47 48.80 -28.40 -8.05
C LEU A 47 47.53 -27.56 -8.27
N LYS A 48 47.11 -26.81 -7.25
CA LYS A 48 45.96 -25.90 -7.31
C LYS A 48 46.37 -24.51 -6.85
N ILE A 49 45.92 -23.50 -7.60
CA ILE A 49 45.94 -22.12 -7.15
C ILE A 49 44.60 -21.85 -6.46
N SER A 50 44.67 -21.35 -5.23
CA SER A 50 43.51 -20.97 -4.43
C SER A 50 43.70 -19.55 -3.88
N PHE A 51 42.60 -18.88 -3.53
CA PHE A 51 42.61 -17.55 -2.94
C PHE A 51 42.12 -17.58 -1.49
N ASN A 52 42.68 -16.74 -0.62
CA ASN A 52 42.09 -16.39 0.66
C ASN A 52 42.38 -14.93 1.05
N ASN A 53 41.62 -14.40 2.00
CA ASN A 53 41.71 -12.99 2.41
C ASN A 53 42.96 -12.62 3.21
N VAL A 54 43.79 -13.59 3.63
CA VAL A 54 44.95 -13.36 4.53
C VAL A 54 46.28 -13.38 3.76
N PHE A 55 46.38 -14.22 2.73
CA PHE A 55 47.60 -14.47 1.97
C PHE A 55 47.43 -14.30 0.47
N GLY A 56 46.22 -13.98 -0.01
CA GLY A 56 45.98 -13.78 -1.42
C GLY A 56 45.94 -15.08 -2.23
N TYR A 57 46.50 -15.03 -3.43
CA TYR A 57 46.65 -16.21 -4.29
C TYR A 57 47.84 -17.06 -3.85
N TYR A 58 47.61 -18.35 -3.62
CA TYR A 58 48.65 -19.29 -3.21
C TYR A 58 48.55 -20.62 -3.95
N LEU A 59 49.68 -21.31 -4.04
CA LEU A 59 49.80 -22.68 -4.51
C LEU A 59 49.73 -23.63 -3.31
N GLU A 60 48.82 -24.60 -3.37
CA GLU A 60 48.71 -25.64 -2.34
C GLU A 60 49.37 -26.94 -2.83
N VAL A 61 50.31 -27.44 -2.02
CA VAL A 61 51.07 -28.66 -2.32
C VAL A 61 50.91 -29.65 -1.18
N THR A 62 50.53 -30.90 -1.49
CA THR A 62 50.42 -31.96 -0.48
C THR A 62 51.80 -32.35 0.06
N HIS A 63 51.86 -32.84 1.31
CA HIS A 63 53.14 -33.25 1.92
C HIS A 63 53.90 -34.29 1.10
N ALA A 64 53.20 -35.13 0.33
CA ALA A 64 53.76 -36.12 -0.58
C ALA A 64 54.62 -35.54 -1.73
N HIS A 65 54.50 -34.24 -2.00
CA HIS A 65 55.22 -33.55 -3.08
C HIS A 65 56.13 -32.42 -2.56
N LYS A 66 56.31 -32.32 -1.24
CA LYS A 66 57.09 -31.25 -0.61
C LYS A 66 58.53 -31.16 -1.10
N GLU A 67 59.18 -32.30 -1.36
CA GLU A 67 60.57 -32.33 -1.86
C GLU A 67 60.71 -31.85 -3.31
N LYS A 68 59.60 -31.77 -4.06
CA LYS A 68 59.56 -31.29 -5.44
C LYS A 68 59.34 -29.77 -5.54
N VAL A 69 59.13 -29.08 -4.41
CA VAL A 69 58.87 -27.65 -4.38
C VAL A 69 60.17 -26.87 -4.66
N PRO A 70 60.19 -25.97 -5.65
CA PRO A 70 61.37 -25.15 -5.94
C PRO A 70 61.76 -24.23 -4.77
N PRO A 71 63.06 -23.96 -4.57
CA PRO A 71 63.52 -23.04 -3.51
C PRO A 71 63.12 -21.58 -3.76
N THR A 72 62.68 -21.24 -4.98
CA THR A 72 62.18 -19.91 -5.36
C THR A 72 60.77 -19.63 -4.80
N TRP A 73 60.07 -20.64 -4.30
CA TRP A 73 58.73 -20.50 -3.74
C TRP A 73 58.80 -20.12 -2.26
N ILE A 74 58.04 -19.09 -1.87
CA ILE A 74 58.02 -18.60 -0.49
C ILE A 74 56.91 -19.30 0.28
N ARG A 75 57.25 -20.11 1.28
CA ARG A 75 56.27 -20.79 2.14
C ARG A 75 55.53 -19.78 3.02
N LYS A 76 54.20 -19.89 3.08
CA LYS A 76 53.34 -18.99 3.88
C LYS A 76 52.64 -19.67 5.04
N GLN A 77 52.18 -20.91 4.87
CA GLN A 77 51.43 -21.63 5.89
C GLN A 77 51.64 -23.15 5.76
N THR A 78 51.72 -23.84 6.89
CA THR A 78 51.71 -25.31 6.95
C THR A 78 50.37 -25.77 7.51
N LEU A 79 49.71 -26.67 6.79
CA LEU A 79 48.47 -27.34 7.17
C LEU A 79 48.76 -28.80 7.55
N THR A 80 47.77 -29.47 8.12
CA THR A 80 47.88 -30.87 8.56
C THR A 80 48.34 -31.81 7.43
N ASN A 81 47.89 -31.58 6.19
CA ASN A 81 48.17 -32.46 5.04
C ASN A 81 48.87 -31.76 3.85
N ALA A 82 49.15 -30.46 3.94
CA ALA A 82 49.66 -29.65 2.83
C ALA A 82 50.49 -28.45 3.29
N GLU A 83 51.27 -27.87 2.40
CA GLU A 83 51.94 -26.57 2.58
C GLU A 83 51.49 -25.58 1.49
N ARG A 84 51.35 -24.31 1.88
CA ARG A 84 50.95 -23.21 0.99
C ARG A 84 52.15 -22.34 0.66
N TYR A 85 52.30 -22.04 -0.63
CA TYR A 85 53.42 -21.27 -1.17
C TYR A 85 52.95 -20.13 -2.07
N ILE A 86 53.77 -19.09 -2.17
CA ILE A 86 53.58 -17.97 -3.09
C ILE A 86 54.84 -17.84 -3.96
N THR A 87 54.65 -17.69 -5.26
CA THR A 87 55.73 -17.37 -6.21
C THR A 87 55.86 -15.85 -6.37
N PRO A 88 57.05 -15.32 -6.73
CA PRO A 88 57.21 -13.91 -7.04
C PRO A 88 56.23 -13.41 -8.12
N GLU A 89 55.94 -14.27 -9.10
CA GLU A 89 54.98 -13.97 -10.17
C GLU A 89 53.54 -13.87 -9.68
N LEU A 90 53.09 -14.82 -8.84
CA LEU A 90 51.76 -14.75 -8.22
C LEU A 90 51.61 -13.51 -7.33
N LYS A 91 52.67 -13.13 -6.61
CA LYS A 91 52.66 -11.91 -5.78
C LYS A 91 52.51 -10.64 -6.63
N ASN A 92 53.31 -10.49 -7.68
CA ASN A 92 53.23 -9.33 -8.58
C ASN A 92 51.87 -9.27 -9.29
N PHE A 93 51.32 -10.42 -9.64
CA PHE A 93 50.02 -10.53 -10.27
C PHE A 93 48.87 -10.16 -9.33
N GLU A 94 48.94 -10.61 -8.08
CA GLU A 94 47.99 -10.21 -7.02
C GLU A 94 48.01 -8.69 -6.78
N GLU A 95 49.19 -8.09 -6.63
CA GLU A 95 49.32 -6.63 -6.46
C GLU A 95 48.71 -5.87 -7.65
N LYS A 96 48.88 -6.39 -8.87
CA LYS A 96 48.28 -5.81 -10.09
C LYS A 96 46.75 -5.94 -10.11
N ILE A 97 46.20 -7.08 -9.71
CA ILE A 97 44.74 -7.31 -9.67
C ILE A 97 44.09 -6.46 -8.60
N LEU A 98 44.61 -6.50 -7.36
CA LEU A 98 44.05 -5.71 -6.26
C LEU A 98 44.07 -4.21 -6.59
N GLY A 99 45.17 -3.72 -7.18
CA GLY A 99 45.25 -2.35 -7.66
C GLY A 99 44.25 -2.04 -8.78
N ALA A 100 43.97 -2.98 -9.69
CA ALA A 100 42.95 -2.81 -10.73
C ALA A 100 41.52 -2.84 -10.16
N GLU A 101 41.23 -3.69 -9.18
CA GLU A 101 39.94 -3.76 -8.50
C GLU A 101 39.64 -2.48 -7.70
N GLU A 102 40.62 -1.96 -6.94
CA GLU A 102 40.50 -0.68 -6.22
C GLU A 102 40.25 0.49 -7.18
N LYS A 103 41.01 0.55 -8.29
CA LYS A 103 40.81 1.57 -9.32
C LYS A 103 39.46 1.44 -10.02
N THR A 104 39.01 0.21 -10.30
CA THR A 104 37.68 -0.06 -10.88
C THR A 104 36.59 0.51 -9.97
N LEU A 105 36.63 0.19 -8.67
CA LEU A 105 35.63 0.65 -7.71
C LEU A 105 35.64 2.18 -7.56
N ALA A 106 36.84 2.78 -7.45
CA ALA A 106 36.99 4.23 -7.32
C ALA A 106 36.46 4.97 -8.56
N LEU A 107 36.82 4.48 -9.76
CA LEU A 107 36.38 5.04 -11.02
C LEU A 107 34.87 4.88 -11.22
N GLU A 108 34.32 3.70 -10.93
CA GLU A 108 32.89 3.42 -11.01
C GLU A 108 32.08 4.29 -10.04
N THR A 109 32.58 4.50 -8.82
CA THR A 109 31.96 5.41 -7.85
C THR A 109 31.98 6.86 -8.34
N ARG A 110 33.11 7.32 -8.90
CA ARG A 110 33.26 8.66 -9.47
C ARG A 110 32.28 8.89 -10.63
N LEU A 111 32.19 7.93 -11.54
CA LEU A 111 31.29 8.00 -12.70
C LEU A 111 29.82 8.00 -12.27
N TYR A 112 29.44 7.17 -11.30
CA TYR A 112 28.09 7.18 -10.74
C TYR A 112 27.76 8.52 -10.07
N GLN A 113 28.69 9.06 -9.28
CA GLN A 113 28.49 10.35 -8.62
C GLN A 113 28.35 11.49 -9.65
N ALA A 114 29.17 11.48 -10.70
CA ALA A 114 29.07 12.44 -11.80
C ALA A 114 27.71 12.35 -12.50
N LEU A 115 27.17 11.15 -12.72
CA LEU A 115 25.83 10.95 -13.26
C LEU A 115 24.75 11.54 -12.32
N VAL A 116 24.85 11.30 -11.01
CA VAL A 116 23.91 11.87 -10.04
C VAL A 116 23.95 13.39 -10.06
N GLU A 117 25.14 13.99 -10.12
CA GLU A 117 25.33 15.44 -10.24
C GLU A 117 24.77 15.99 -11.54
N GLU A 118 24.97 15.29 -12.66
CA GLU A 118 24.39 15.66 -13.97
C GLU A 118 22.86 15.62 -13.96
N LEU A 119 22.26 14.73 -13.16
CA LEU A 119 20.81 14.63 -13.01
C LEU A 119 20.21 15.68 -12.07
N GLN A 120 21.00 16.31 -11.18
CA GLN A 120 20.49 17.26 -10.19
C GLN A 120 19.70 18.44 -10.80
N PRO A 121 20.18 19.11 -11.88
CA PRO A 121 19.43 20.20 -12.52
C PRO A 121 18.06 19.77 -13.05
N PHE A 122 17.87 18.49 -13.35
CA PHE A 122 16.62 17.93 -13.88
C PHE A 122 15.67 17.41 -12.80
N LEU A 123 16.04 17.48 -11.51
CA LEU A 123 15.25 16.93 -10.42
C LEU A 123 13.79 17.43 -10.43
N GLN A 124 13.60 18.73 -10.66
CA GLN A 124 12.26 19.32 -10.72
C GLN A 124 11.44 18.73 -11.88
N SER A 125 12.03 18.59 -13.07
CA SER A 125 11.38 17.99 -14.22
C SER A 125 11.05 16.52 -14.00
N LEU A 126 11.94 15.76 -13.35
CA LEU A 126 11.69 14.36 -12.99
C LEU A 126 10.51 14.23 -12.02
N GLN A 127 10.43 15.09 -11.00
CA GLN A 127 9.31 15.10 -10.06
C GLN A 127 7.98 15.49 -10.73
N THR A 128 8.00 16.50 -11.59
CA THR A 128 6.81 16.90 -12.37
C THR A 128 6.33 15.76 -13.27
N ASN A 129 7.24 15.08 -13.97
CA ASN A 129 6.91 13.93 -14.81
C ASN A 129 6.35 12.77 -13.98
N ALA A 130 6.95 12.47 -12.82
CA ALA A 130 6.46 11.43 -11.92
C ALA A 130 5.05 11.73 -11.40
N ALA A 131 4.77 12.98 -11.00
CA ALA A 131 3.45 13.40 -10.56
C ALA A 131 2.40 13.30 -11.68
N ALA A 132 2.76 13.72 -12.90
CA ALA A 132 1.88 13.61 -14.06
C ALA A 132 1.57 12.15 -14.42
N LEU A 133 2.57 11.26 -14.38
CA LEU A 133 2.39 9.82 -14.60
C LEU A 133 1.52 9.19 -13.50
N ALA A 134 1.73 9.56 -12.24
CA ALA A 134 0.90 9.08 -11.13
C ALA A 134 -0.56 9.51 -11.28
N GLN A 135 -0.82 10.76 -11.70
CA GLN A 135 -2.18 11.23 -11.97
C GLN A 135 -2.81 10.47 -13.14
N LEU A 136 -2.06 10.23 -14.22
CA LEU A 136 -2.53 9.46 -15.37
C LEU A 136 -2.89 8.03 -14.98
N ASP A 137 -2.06 7.38 -14.15
CA ASP A 137 -2.30 6.02 -13.65
C ASP A 137 -3.59 5.92 -12.83
N VAL A 138 -3.79 6.85 -11.89
CA VAL A 138 -5.03 6.90 -11.08
C VAL A 138 -6.27 7.14 -11.94
N LEU A 139 -6.21 8.08 -12.89
CA LEU A 139 -7.35 8.37 -13.77
C LEU A 139 -7.65 7.21 -14.72
N ALA A 140 -6.63 6.53 -15.25
CA ALA A 140 -6.79 5.34 -16.08
C ALA A 140 -7.42 4.20 -15.27
N CYS A 141 -6.99 3.99 -14.02
CA CYS A 141 -7.57 3.02 -13.09
C CYS A 141 -9.05 3.32 -12.80
N PHE A 142 -9.41 4.59 -12.57
CA PHE A 142 -10.82 4.98 -12.40
C PHE A 142 -11.66 4.65 -13.64
N ALA A 143 -11.15 4.93 -14.84
CA ALA A 143 -11.85 4.62 -16.10
C ALA A 143 -12.00 3.10 -16.31
N GLU A 144 -10.96 2.32 -16.05
CA GLU A 144 -11.00 0.85 -16.16
C GLU A 144 -12.01 0.26 -15.17
N LEU A 145 -11.98 0.68 -13.91
CA LEU A 145 -12.93 0.26 -12.88
C LEU A 145 -14.36 0.64 -13.27
N ALA A 146 -14.55 1.84 -13.82
CA ALA A 146 -15.87 2.28 -14.25
C ALA A 146 -16.46 1.41 -15.36
N PHE A 147 -15.64 1.09 -16.36
CA PHE A 147 -16.05 0.22 -17.46
C PHE A 147 -16.34 -1.20 -16.98
N LYS A 148 -15.41 -1.79 -16.20
CA LYS A 148 -15.50 -3.17 -15.71
C LYS A 148 -16.67 -3.40 -14.74
N ASN A 149 -17.00 -2.40 -13.93
CA ASN A 149 -17.99 -2.52 -12.85
C ASN A 149 -19.31 -1.79 -13.14
N HIS A 150 -19.45 -1.23 -14.33
CA HIS A 150 -20.60 -0.42 -14.75
C HIS A 150 -20.86 0.74 -13.78
N TYR A 151 -19.83 1.52 -13.46
CA TYR A 151 -20.00 2.72 -12.64
C TYR A 151 -20.39 3.91 -13.52
N ALA A 152 -21.23 4.78 -12.98
CA ALA A 152 -21.72 5.97 -13.66
C ALA A 152 -20.96 7.22 -13.19
N PRO A 153 -20.81 8.25 -14.05
CA PRO A 153 -20.29 9.53 -13.60
C PRO A 153 -21.31 10.18 -12.65
N ALA A 154 -20.81 10.76 -11.55
CA ALA A 154 -21.65 11.50 -10.61
C ALA A 154 -21.77 12.98 -11.02
N GLU A 155 -22.97 13.55 -10.93
CA GLU A 155 -23.20 14.99 -11.06
C GLU A 155 -22.92 15.67 -9.72
N ILE A 156 -21.81 16.40 -9.60
CA ILE A 156 -21.53 17.25 -8.43
C ILE A 156 -22.22 18.60 -8.61
N HIS A 157 -22.97 19.06 -7.59
CA HIS A 157 -23.65 20.36 -7.64
C HIS A 157 -23.63 21.15 -6.32
N THR A 158 -24.02 22.42 -6.40
CA THR A 158 -24.01 23.36 -5.26
C THR A 158 -25.31 23.39 -4.45
N GLY A 159 -26.40 22.76 -4.95
CA GLY A 159 -27.61 22.50 -4.16
C GLY A 159 -27.38 21.50 -3.02
N ASP A 160 -28.43 21.12 -2.31
CA ASP A 160 -28.37 20.26 -1.12
C ASP A 160 -28.80 18.81 -1.34
N ALA A 161 -29.55 18.53 -2.40
CA ALA A 161 -30.11 17.22 -2.70
C ALA A 161 -29.00 16.18 -2.98
N LEU A 162 -29.08 15.04 -2.31
CA LEU A 162 -28.29 13.83 -2.52
C LEU A 162 -29.23 12.77 -3.11
N GLU A 163 -29.01 12.40 -4.36
CA GLU A 163 -29.80 11.41 -5.09
C GLU A 163 -28.88 10.32 -5.61
N ILE A 164 -29.19 9.07 -5.28
CA ILE A 164 -28.48 7.88 -5.74
C ILE A 164 -29.55 6.92 -6.28
N VAL A 165 -29.43 6.51 -7.54
CA VAL A 165 -30.33 5.56 -8.18
C VAL A 165 -29.58 4.26 -8.44
N ALA A 166 -30.16 3.15 -7.97
CA ALA A 166 -29.57 1.82 -8.03
C ALA A 166 -28.12 1.80 -7.51
N GLY A 167 -27.91 2.38 -6.32
CA GLY A 167 -26.62 2.41 -5.65
C GLY A 167 -26.21 1.03 -5.12
N ARG A 168 -24.91 0.73 -5.22
CA ARG A 168 -24.28 -0.52 -4.78
C ARG A 168 -23.09 -0.24 -3.87
N HIS A 169 -22.80 -1.12 -2.93
CA HIS A 169 -21.62 -0.98 -2.07
C HIS A 169 -20.37 -1.47 -2.81
N PRO A 170 -19.36 -0.61 -3.09
CA PRO A 170 -18.27 -0.93 -4.03
C PRO A 170 -17.36 -2.08 -3.56
N VAL A 171 -17.25 -2.31 -2.24
CA VAL A 171 -16.49 -3.43 -1.67
C VAL A 171 -17.34 -4.71 -1.55
N ILE A 172 -18.55 -4.63 -0.99
CA ILE A 172 -19.39 -5.81 -0.75
C ILE A 172 -19.79 -6.45 -2.09
N GLU A 173 -20.11 -5.67 -3.12
CA GLU A 173 -20.51 -6.21 -4.43
C GLU A 173 -19.44 -7.11 -5.07
N LYS A 174 -18.16 -6.92 -4.71
CA LYS A 174 -17.03 -7.73 -5.21
C LYS A 174 -16.74 -8.97 -4.40
N ASN A 175 -17.26 -9.04 -3.17
CA ASN A 175 -17.03 -10.14 -2.25
C ASN A 175 -18.23 -11.11 -2.17
N LEU A 176 -19.25 -10.92 -2.99
CA LEU A 176 -20.34 -11.87 -3.13
C LEU A 176 -19.86 -13.13 -3.86
N GLY A 177 -20.42 -14.28 -3.47
CA GLY A 177 -20.17 -15.54 -4.17
C GLY A 177 -20.67 -15.51 -5.62
N PRO A 178 -20.20 -16.42 -6.48
CA PRO A 178 -20.49 -16.39 -7.93
C PRO A 178 -21.99 -16.39 -8.26
N ASP A 179 -22.83 -16.94 -7.39
CA ASP A 179 -24.28 -17.04 -7.59
C ASP A 179 -25.08 -15.93 -6.88
N LYS A 180 -24.42 -14.95 -6.27
CA LYS A 180 -25.08 -13.87 -5.52
C LYS A 180 -24.93 -12.53 -6.22
N VAL A 181 -26.06 -11.90 -6.52
CA VAL A 181 -26.13 -10.54 -7.06
C VAL A 181 -26.33 -9.56 -5.89
N TYR A 182 -25.62 -8.43 -5.92
CA TYR A 182 -25.84 -7.37 -4.95
C TYR A 182 -27.16 -6.67 -5.26
N ILE A 183 -28.04 -6.51 -4.26
CA ILE A 183 -29.30 -5.78 -4.41
C ILE A 183 -29.01 -4.29 -4.33
N ASP A 184 -29.22 -3.58 -5.43
CA ASP A 184 -29.07 -2.13 -5.47
C ASP A 184 -30.22 -1.40 -4.76
N ASN A 185 -29.97 -0.16 -4.35
CA ASN A 185 -30.94 0.65 -3.60
C ASN A 185 -30.92 2.11 -4.04
N ASP A 186 -32.11 2.70 -4.12
CA ASP A 186 -32.29 4.13 -4.32
C ASP A 186 -32.15 4.88 -2.99
N LEU A 187 -31.66 6.11 -3.05
CA LEU A 187 -31.58 7.01 -1.92
C LEU A 187 -31.84 8.45 -2.37
N PHE A 188 -32.67 9.16 -1.62
CA PHE A 188 -32.84 10.60 -1.75
C PHE A 188 -32.70 11.26 -0.37
N LEU A 189 -31.95 12.36 -0.25
CA LEU A 189 -31.87 13.18 0.95
C LEU A 189 -31.74 14.64 0.55
N ASP A 190 -32.52 15.55 1.11
CA ASP A 190 -32.38 17.00 0.92
C ASP A 190 -32.60 17.73 2.24
N ARG A 191 -32.43 19.06 2.29
CA ARG A 191 -32.58 19.78 3.55
C ARG A 191 -34.05 20.00 3.96
N ASP A 192 -34.95 19.96 2.98
CA ASP A 192 -36.32 20.45 3.13
C ASP A 192 -37.37 19.32 3.25
N GLN A 193 -37.34 18.33 2.36
CA GLN A 193 -38.38 17.30 2.24
C GLN A 193 -38.04 16.00 2.97
N GLN A 194 -36.77 15.61 2.94
CA GLN A 194 -36.25 14.36 3.49
C GLN A 194 -34.81 14.58 4.00
N GLN A 195 -34.70 15.27 5.13
CA GLN A 195 -33.42 15.54 5.81
C GLN A 195 -32.90 14.32 6.57
N VAL A 196 -33.79 13.61 7.25
CA VAL A 196 -33.42 12.46 8.08
C VAL A 196 -34.18 11.24 7.61
N ILE A 197 -33.45 10.17 7.30
CA ILE A 197 -34.04 8.85 7.12
C ILE A 197 -33.81 8.04 8.39
N ILE A 198 -34.89 7.55 8.99
CA ILE A 198 -34.85 6.56 10.05
C ILE A 198 -34.93 5.19 9.39
N LEU A 199 -33.84 4.42 9.47
CA LEU A 199 -33.73 3.10 8.87
C LEU A 199 -33.92 2.01 9.92
N THR A 200 -35.02 1.27 9.79
CA THR A 200 -35.33 0.12 10.66
C THR A 200 -35.26 -1.19 9.89
N GLY A 201 -35.18 -2.30 10.63
CA GLY A 201 -35.10 -3.64 10.05
C GLY A 201 -34.33 -4.62 10.93
N PRO A 202 -34.47 -5.94 10.70
CA PRO A 202 -33.79 -6.96 11.50
C PRO A 202 -32.26 -6.87 11.36
N ASN A 203 -31.53 -7.49 12.28
CA ASN A 203 -30.07 -7.65 12.14
C ASN A 203 -29.75 -8.39 10.82
N MET A 204 -28.60 -8.08 10.23
CA MET A 204 -28.14 -8.66 8.95
C MET A 204 -29.01 -8.36 7.72
N SER A 205 -30.00 -7.47 7.83
CA SER A 205 -30.83 -7.03 6.68
C SER A 205 -30.08 -6.14 5.68
N GLY A 206 -28.89 -5.64 6.02
CA GLY A 206 -28.12 -4.75 5.13
C GLY A 206 -28.18 -3.27 5.50
N LYS A 207 -28.71 -2.89 6.68
CA LYS A 207 -28.72 -1.49 7.16
C LYS A 207 -27.35 -0.84 7.08
N SER A 208 -26.36 -1.42 7.77
CA SER A 208 -24.99 -0.90 7.76
C SER A 208 -24.34 -0.91 6.36
N ALA A 209 -24.77 -1.82 5.46
CA ALA A 209 -24.30 -1.82 4.08
C ALA A 209 -24.83 -0.61 3.31
N LEU A 210 -26.11 -0.27 3.44
CA LEU A 210 -26.71 0.92 2.82
C LEU A 210 -26.08 2.24 3.36
N LEU A 211 -25.87 2.31 4.67
CA LEU A 211 -25.21 3.45 5.31
C LEU A 211 -23.80 3.66 4.74
N ARG A 212 -22.96 2.62 4.77
CA ARG A 212 -21.57 2.68 4.28
C ARG A 212 -21.52 2.90 2.77
N GLN A 213 -22.45 2.31 2.02
CA GLN A 213 -22.60 2.54 0.58
C GLN A 213 -22.78 4.04 0.29
N THR A 214 -23.67 4.71 1.01
CA THR A 214 -23.94 6.15 0.81
C THR A 214 -22.70 6.99 1.09
N ALA A 215 -21.98 6.72 2.18
CA ALA A 215 -20.71 7.38 2.48
C ALA A 215 -19.67 7.17 1.37
N LEU A 216 -19.49 5.93 0.92
CA LEU A 216 -18.49 5.57 -0.07
C LEU A 216 -18.81 6.17 -1.44
N ILE A 217 -20.07 6.16 -1.87
CA ILE A 217 -20.50 6.81 -3.11
C ILE A 217 -20.21 8.31 -3.06
N THR A 218 -20.55 8.97 -1.95
CA THR A 218 -20.30 10.40 -1.75
C THR A 218 -18.80 10.70 -1.78
N LEU A 219 -17.98 9.88 -1.13
CA LEU A 219 -16.52 10.01 -1.11
C LEU A 219 -15.92 9.82 -2.52
N MET A 220 -16.28 8.74 -3.21
CA MET A 220 -15.80 8.43 -4.56
C MET A 220 -16.13 9.54 -5.55
N ALA A 221 -17.33 10.13 -5.46
CA ALA A 221 -17.74 11.23 -6.31
C ALA A 221 -16.83 12.46 -6.12
N HIS A 222 -16.50 12.82 -4.86
CA HIS A 222 -15.62 13.96 -4.56
C HIS A 222 -14.14 13.68 -4.85
N MET A 223 -13.73 12.41 -4.97
CA MET A 223 -12.40 12.02 -5.47
C MET A 223 -12.26 12.16 -6.99
N GLY A 224 -13.35 12.42 -7.72
CA GLY A 224 -13.36 12.46 -9.18
C GLY A 224 -13.46 11.10 -9.85
N SER A 225 -13.84 10.05 -9.10
CA SER A 225 -14.10 8.72 -9.64
C SER A 225 -15.55 8.56 -10.09
N PHE A 226 -15.80 7.56 -10.94
CA PHE A 226 -17.15 7.09 -11.22
C PHE A 226 -17.68 6.32 -10.00
N VAL A 227 -19.00 6.30 -9.82
CA VAL A 227 -19.63 5.73 -8.63
C VAL A 227 -20.45 4.47 -8.95
N PRO A 228 -20.56 3.52 -8.00
CA PRO A 228 -21.32 2.27 -8.15
C PRO A 228 -22.84 2.52 -8.10
N ALA A 229 -23.38 3.24 -9.08
CA ALA A 229 -24.80 3.55 -9.21
C ALA A 229 -25.17 3.64 -10.70
N THR A 230 -26.47 3.60 -11.02
CA THR A 230 -26.95 3.90 -12.39
C THR A 230 -26.98 5.40 -12.65
N LYS A 231 -27.35 6.19 -11.63
CA LYS A 231 -27.31 7.66 -11.65
C LYS A 231 -26.97 8.14 -10.24
N ALA A 232 -26.14 9.17 -10.14
CA ALA A 232 -25.84 9.82 -8.86
C ALA A 232 -25.73 11.33 -9.05
N ARG A 233 -26.43 12.06 -8.18
CA ARG A 233 -26.39 13.52 -8.10
C ARG A 233 -26.04 13.88 -6.66
N ILE A 234 -24.83 14.37 -6.47
CA ILE A 234 -24.19 14.49 -5.16
C ILE A 234 -23.95 15.98 -4.87
N PRO A 235 -24.41 16.50 -3.73
CA PRO A 235 -24.15 17.87 -3.35
C PRO A 235 -22.71 18.01 -2.84
N LEU A 236 -22.15 19.22 -2.94
CA LEU A 236 -20.88 19.52 -2.28
C LEU A 236 -20.96 19.17 -0.79
N THR A 237 -20.16 18.19 -0.38
CA THR A 237 -20.13 17.64 0.98
C THR A 237 -18.77 17.96 1.58
N ASP A 238 -18.74 18.69 2.69
CA ASP A 238 -17.49 19.10 3.35
C ASP A 238 -17.02 18.10 4.41
N LYS A 239 -17.97 17.40 5.05
CA LYS A 239 -17.71 16.42 6.10
C LYS A 239 -18.66 15.23 5.97
N ILE A 240 -18.11 14.03 6.12
CA ILE A 240 -18.88 12.79 6.28
C ILE A 240 -18.64 12.31 7.71
N PHE A 241 -19.66 12.39 8.54
CA PHE A 241 -19.63 11.88 9.90
C PHE A 241 -20.19 10.47 9.93
N THR A 242 -19.45 9.55 10.53
CA THR A 242 -19.89 8.17 10.68
C THR A 242 -19.73 7.72 12.11
N ARG A 243 -20.82 7.23 12.69
CA ARG A 243 -20.79 6.40 13.88
C ARG A 243 -21.38 5.06 13.50
N VAL A 244 -20.52 4.14 13.07
CA VAL A 244 -20.91 2.76 12.73
C VAL A 244 -20.20 1.86 13.72
N GLY A 245 -20.95 1.03 14.45
CA GLY A 245 -20.45 0.20 15.55
C GLY A 245 -19.05 -0.37 15.28
N ALA A 246 -18.07 0.12 16.05
CA ALA A 246 -16.72 -0.44 16.04
C ALA A 246 -16.73 -1.75 16.85
N ASN A 247 -15.98 -2.75 16.39
CA ASN A 247 -15.62 -3.86 17.28
C ASN A 247 -14.93 -3.27 18.50
N ASP A 248 -15.50 -3.52 19.68
CA ASP A 248 -15.12 -2.93 20.95
C ASP A 248 -13.60 -2.97 21.16
N ASN A 249 -12.98 -1.79 21.20
CA ASN A 249 -11.62 -1.66 21.75
C ASN A 249 -11.72 -1.74 23.27
N LEU A 250 -11.74 -2.98 23.79
CA LEU A 250 -11.78 -3.30 25.22
C LEU A 250 -10.54 -2.85 26.02
N SER A 251 -9.58 -2.15 25.40
CA SER A 251 -8.23 -1.91 25.92
C SER A 251 -8.01 -0.57 26.63
N GLY A 252 -9.05 0.28 26.79
CA GLY A 252 -8.90 1.64 27.33
C GLY A 252 -9.38 1.90 28.75
N GLY A 253 -10.14 1.00 29.39
CA GLY A 253 -10.72 1.23 30.73
C GLY A 253 -11.88 2.23 30.78
N GLU A 254 -12.27 2.83 29.66
CA GLU A 254 -13.45 3.69 29.52
C GLU A 254 -14.70 2.88 29.16
N SER A 255 -15.88 3.30 29.65
CA SER A 255 -17.16 2.69 29.28
C SER A 255 -17.41 2.85 27.78
N THR A 256 -17.74 1.76 27.09
CA THR A 256 -18.07 1.77 25.65
C THR A 256 -19.15 2.79 25.32
N PHE A 257 -20.13 2.96 26.20
CA PHE A 257 -21.16 3.96 26.08
C PHE A 257 -20.64 5.40 26.19
N MET A 258 -19.66 5.66 27.07
CA MET A 258 -19.06 7.01 27.19
C MET A 258 -18.28 7.38 25.93
N VAL A 259 -17.52 6.45 25.36
CA VAL A 259 -16.81 6.66 24.09
C VAL A 259 -17.81 6.93 22.97
N GLU A 260 -18.89 6.16 22.89
CA GLU A 260 -19.98 6.38 21.92
C GLU A 260 -20.60 7.78 22.06
N MET A 261 -20.86 8.23 23.29
CA MET A 261 -21.41 9.56 23.54
C MET A 261 -20.42 10.69 23.23
N ASN A 262 -19.12 10.49 23.49
CA ASN A 262 -18.08 11.47 23.14
C ASN A 262 -17.92 11.61 21.62
N GLU A 263 -17.92 10.49 20.88
CA GLU A 263 -17.91 10.50 19.40
C GLU A 263 -19.14 11.22 18.86
N THR A 264 -20.32 10.90 19.42
CA THR A 264 -21.58 11.54 19.05
C THR A 264 -21.55 13.05 19.33
N ALA A 265 -21.09 13.47 20.50
CA ALA A 265 -20.94 14.88 20.85
C ALA A 265 -19.96 15.59 19.90
N SER A 266 -18.87 14.94 19.51
CA SER A 266 -17.93 15.48 18.53
C SER A 266 -18.60 15.71 17.17
N ILE A 267 -19.42 14.76 16.71
CA ILE A 267 -20.20 14.91 15.47
C ILE A 267 -21.14 16.12 15.58
N LEU A 268 -21.97 16.17 16.62
CA LEU A 268 -22.98 17.21 16.80
C LEU A 268 -22.38 18.62 16.93
N ASN A 269 -21.22 18.76 17.56
CA ASN A 269 -20.55 20.05 17.74
C ASN A 269 -19.81 20.55 16.49
N ASN A 270 -19.65 19.72 15.46
CA ASN A 270 -18.86 20.04 14.25
C ASN A 270 -19.69 20.02 12.97
N LEU A 271 -21.02 20.02 13.09
CA LEU A 271 -21.94 20.03 11.95
C LEU A 271 -21.78 21.27 11.07
N SER A 272 -22.16 21.12 9.82
CA SER A 272 -22.30 22.19 8.83
C SER A 272 -23.49 21.88 7.91
N GLU A 273 -23.93 22.86 7.13
CA GLU A 273 -25.01 22.67 6.15
C GLU A 273 -24.68 21.65 5.04
N LYS A 274 -23.39 21.35 4.86
CA LYS A 274 -22.88 20.41 3.85
C LYS A 274 -22.48 19.07 4.44
N SER A 275 -22.75 18.85 5.72
CA SER A 275 -22.42 17.59 6.40
C SER A 275 -23.37 16.47 5.97
N LEU A 276 -22.81 15.29 5.74
CA LEU A 276 -23.52 14.01 5.66
C LEU A 276 -23.27 13.26 6.97
N VAL A 277 -24.34 12.94 7.70
CA VAL A 277 -24.28 12.29 9.00
C VAL A 277 -24.84 10.87 8.90
N ILE A 278 -24.07 9.90 9.37
CA ILE A 278 -24.45 8.49 9.37
C ILE A 278 -24.31 7.95 10.78
N LEU A 279 -25.43 7.56 11.37
CA LEU A 279 -25.51 7.05 12.73
C LEU A 279 -26.11 5.64 12.68
N ASP A 280 -25.38 4.67 13.20
CA ASP A 280 -25.80 3.27 13.26
C ASP A 280 -25.88 2.85 14.74
N GLU A 281 -27.10 2.52 15.16
CA GLU A 281 -27.40 1.86 16.43
C GLU A 281 -27.02 2.62 17.71
N ILE A 282 -27.18 3.95 17.69
CA ILE A 282 -26.94 4.79 18.87
C ILE A 282 -27.85 4.42 20.04
N GLY A 283 -27.30 4.38 21.24
CA GLY A 283 -28.03 4.18 22.49
C GLY A 283 -28.13 2.72 22.94
N ARG A 284 -27.58 1.77 22.18
CA ARG A 284 -27.60 0.34 22.55
C ARG A 284 -26.83 -0.01 23.82
N GLY A 285 -25.84 0.81 24.21
CA GLY A 285 -24.98 0.56 25.37
C GLY A 285 -25.60 0.89 26.75
N THR A 286 -26.87 1.27 26.81
CA THR A 286 -27.57 1.67 28.05
C THR A 286 -28.97 1.06 28.17
N ALA A 287 -29.70 1.36 29.24
CA ALA A 287 -31.08 0.92 29.44
C ALA A 287 -31.95 1.36 28.26
N THR A 288 -32.90 0.50 27.85
CA THR A 288 -33.70 0.69 26.63
C THR A 288 -34.37 2.06 26.56
N PHE A 289 -35.01 2.51 27.65
CA PHE A 289 -35.68 3.81 27.68
C PHE A 289 -34.71 4.99 27.59
N ASP A 290 -33.52 4.88 28.21
CA ASP A 290 -32.48 5.91 28.11
C ASP A 290 -31.92 5.96 26.68
N GLY A 291 -31.67 4.80 26.07
CA GLY A 291 -31.19 4.68 24.70
C GLY A 291 -32.17 5.26 23.67
N ILE A 292 -33.47 4.92 23.81
CA ILE A 292 -34.55 5.52 23.00
C ILE A 292 -34.58 7.04 23.20
N SER A 293 -34.51 7.52 24.44
CA SER A 293 -34.58 8.95 24.75
C SER A 293 -33.43 9.74 24.13
N ILE A 294 -32.21 9.18 24.17
CA ILE A 294 -31.02 9.78 23.54
C ILE A 294 -31.17 9.80 22.02
N ALA A 295 -31.50 8.65 21.41
CA ALA A 295 -31.66 8.56 19.96
C ALA A 295 -32.75 9.50 19.44
N TRP A 296 -33.88 9.56 20.14
CA TRP A 296 -34.98 10.49 19.85
C TRP A 296 -34.52 11.95 19.91
N SER A 297 -33.90 12.35 21.03
CA SER A 297 -33.41 13.72 21.22
C SER A 297 -32.37 14.11 20.18
N MET A 298 -31.55 13.17 19.72
CA MET A 298 -30.57 13.40 18.67
C MET A 298 -31.22 13.64 17.30
N VAL A 299 -32.24 12.86 16.93
CA VAL A 299 -32.97 13.08 15.67
C VAL A 299 -33.67 14.44 15.71
N GLU A 300 -34.31 14.79 16.82
CA GLU A 300 -34.90 16.11 17.04
C GLU A 300 -33.87 17.22 16.91
N PHE A 301 -32.71 17.09 17.57
CA PHE A 301 -31.63 18.07 17.50
C PHE A 301 -31.10 18.24 16.07
N LEU A 302 -30.84 17.14 15.35
CA LEU A 302 -30.33 17.19 13.97
C LEU A 302 -31.34 17.85 13.02
N GLN A 303 -32.62 17.52 13.16
CA GLN A 303 -33.68 18.09 12.32
C GLN A 303 -33.92 19.59 12.61
N GLN A 304 -33.83 20.00 13.88
CA GLN A 304 -34.06 21.38 14.31
C GLN A 304 -32.80 22.26 14.27
N SER A 305 -31.62 21.66 14.10
CA SER A 305 -30.35 22.38 14.02
C SER A 305 -30.38 23.44 12.93
N THR A 306 -29.61 24.51 13.09
CA THR A 306 -29.51 25.55 12.06
C THR A 306 -28.90 24.98 10.78
N GLU A 307 -27.92 24.09 10.96
CA GLU A 307 -27.16 23.43 9.91
C GLU A 307 -28.02 22.47 9.08
N LYS A 308 -28.98 21.78 9.72
CA LYS A 308 -29.85 20.76 9.10
C LYS A 308 -29.07 19.78 8.20
N PRO A 309 -28.10 19.03 8.75
CA PRO A 309 -27.32 18.10 7.96
C PRO A 309 -28.19 16.95 7.44
N LYS A 310 -27.85 16.45 6.24
CA LYS A 310 -28.46 15.23 5.70
C LYS A 310 -28.06 14.05 6.56
N THR A 311 -29.02 13.27 7.04
CA THR A 311 -28.80 12.26 8.06
C THR A 311 -29.40 10.91 7.68
N LEU A 312 -28.59 9.87 7.79
CA LEU A 312 -29.04 8.48 7.84
C LEU A 312 -28.93 7.96 9.27
N PHE A 313 -30.05 7.57 9.85
CA PHE A 313 -30.13 7.09 11.23
C PHE A 313 -30.66 5.65 11.25
N ALA A 314 -29.79 4.67 11.39
CA ALA A 314 -30.21 3.28 11.54
C ALA A 314 -30.40 2.93 13.02
N THR A 315 -31.52 2.27 13.33
CA THR A 315 -31.87 1.92 14.70
C THR A 315 -32.58 0.57 14.80
N HIS A 316 -32.67 0.07 16.02
CA HIS A 316 -33.53 -1.06 16.42
C HIS A 316 -34.72 -0.62 17.27
N TYR A 317 -34.76 0.65 17.65
CA TYR A 317 -35.88 1.23 18.38
C TYR A 317 -37.00 1.58 17.42
N HIS A 318 -38.03 0.73 17.37
CA HIS A 318 -39.20 0.95 16.52
C HIS A 318 -40.01 2.18 16.95
N GLU A 319 -39.86 2.61 18.21
CA GLU A 319 -40.47 3.80 18.77
C GLU A 319 -40.08 5.07 17.98
N LEU A 320 -38.86 5.11 17.42
CA LEU A 320 -38.40 6.24 16.61
C LEU A 320 -39.21 6.44 15.32
N ASN A 321 -39.94 5.42 14.84
CA ASN A 321 -40.79 5.58 13.67
C ASN A 321 -41.88 6.64 13.86
N ALA A 322 -42.30 6.89 15.11
CA ALA A 322 -43.28 7.93 15.43
C ALA A 322 -42.76 9.37 15.17
N LEU A 323 -41.46 9.55 14.87
CA LEU A 323 -40.88 10.84 14.55
C LEU A 323 -41.27 11.36 13.17
N GLU A 324 -41.56 10.49 12.19
CA GLU A 324 -42.02 10.90 10.86
C GLU A 324 -43.33 11.73 10.93
N ASP A 325 -44.23 11.36 11.83
CA ASP A 325 -45.50 12.09 12.03
C ASP A 325 -45.32 13.39 12.82
N LYS A 326 -44.19 13.56 13.53
CA LYS A 326 -43.95 14.69 14.45
C LYS A 326 -42.99 15.73 13.88
N LEU A 327 -42.05 15.34 13.05
CA LEU A 327 -40.97 16.19 12.55
C LEU A 327 -40.97 16.24 11.03
N SER A 328 -41.12 17.44 10.47
CA SER A 328 -41.01 17.65 9.02
C SER A 328 -39.62 17.28 8.50
N GLY A 329 -39.56 16.55 7.40
CA GLY A 329 -38.27 16.13 6.82
C GLY A 329 -37.70 14.85 7.41
N VAL A 330 -38.38 14.21 8.36
CA VAL A 330 -38.03 12.86 8.84
C VAL A 330 -38.87 11.83 8.11
N ARG A 331 -38.24 10.78 7.59
CA ARG A 331 -38.90 9.71 6.81
C ARG A 331 -38.46 8.33 7.27
N ASN A 332 -39.41 7.41 7.39
CA ASN A 332 -39.11 6.04 7.79
C ASN A 332 -38.84 5.15 6.58
N TYR A 333 -37.72 4.45 6.60
CA TYR A 333 -37.36 3.42 5.64
C TYR A 333 -37.19 2.10 6.38
N HIS A 334 -37.55 1.00 5.72
CA HIS A 334 -37.39 -0.33 6.25
C HIS A 334 -36.76 -1.23 5.20
N ILE A 335 -35.84 -2.09 5.62
CA ILE A 335 -35.30 -3.11 4.73
C ILE A 335 -36.20 -4.35 4.78
N THR A 336 -36.84 -4.65 3.66
CA THR A 336 -37.63 -5.86 3.49
C THR A 336 -36.72 -7.04 3.18
N HIS A 337 -37.04 -8.20 3.76
CA HIS A 337 -36.50 -9.49 3.34
C HIS A 337 -37.59 -10.22 2.54
N GLN A 338 -37.22 -10.86 1.44
CA GLN A 338 -38.12 -11.75 0.71
C GLN A 338 -37.62 -13.18 0.92
N GLU A 339 -38.29 -13.94 1.79
CA GLU A 339 -38.03 -15.38 1.92
C GLU A 339 -38.50 -16.11 0.66
N SER A 340 -37.60 -16.85 0.03
CA SER A 340 -37.94 -17.84 -1.01
C SER A 340 -37.24 -19.15 -0.68
N ASP A 341 -38.00 -20.25 -0.67
CA ASP A 341 -37.50 -21.62 -0.44
C ASP A 341 -36.74 -21.83 0.89
N ASN A 342 -37.29 -21.37 2.02
CA ASN A 342 -36.70 -21.55 3.37
C ASN A 342 -35.28 -20.98 3.51
N LYS A 343 -34.90 -20.05 2.64
CA LYS A 343 -33.70 -19.24 2.75
C LYS A 343 -34.12 -17.78 2.77
N VAL A 344 -33.63 -17.07 3.79
CA VAL A 344 -33.73 -15.62 3.91
C VAL A 344 -32.82 -14.96 2.89
#